data_AF-A0A450WGQ7-F1
#
_entry.id   AF-A0A450WGQ7-F1
#
_cell.length_a   1.000
_cell.length_b   1.000
_cell.length_c   1.000
_cell.angle_alpha   90.00
_cell.angle_beta   90.00
_cell.angle_gamma   90.00
#
_symmetry.space_group_name_H-M   'P 1'
#
loop_
_entity.id
_entity.type
_entity.pdbx_description
1 polymer ?
#
loop_
_entity_poly.entity_id
_entity_poly.type
_entity_poly.pdbx_seq_one_letter_code
_entity_poly.pdbx_strand_id
1 'polypeptide(L)' 'VWIFEFKLDGDADAALAQIQDKDYAAPYAAAGKPVYLVGVNFDSERRNVGAWKMASIRH' A
#
# COMPACT_ATOMS: atom_id res chain seq x y z
N VAL A 1 10.09 4.98 4.95
CA VAL A 1 8.76 5.60 4.76
C VAL A 1 7.77 4.49 4.51
N TRP A 2 6.59 4.56 5.10
CA TRP A 2 5.53 3.57 4.89
C TRP A 2 4.31 4.30 4.34
N ILE A 3 3.79 3.83 3.21
CA ILE A 3 2.61 4.38 2.56
C ILE A 3 1.56 3.28 2.50
N PHE A 4 0.37 3.58 2.98
CA PHE A 4 -0.74 2.63 3.06
C PHE A 4 -1.91 3.11 2.22
N GLU A 5 -2.57 2.16 1.55
CA GLU A 5 -3.88 2.34 0.94
C GLU A 5 -4.80 1.23 1.44
N PHE A 6 -6.01 1.62 1.82
CA PHE A 6 -6.98 0.73 2.44
C PHE A 6 -8.21 0.57 1.54
N LYS A 7 -8.71 -0.65 1.44
CA LYS A 7 -9.99 -0.99 0.82
C LYS A 7 -10.85 -1.75 1.82
N LEU A 8 -12.17 -1.58 1.72
CA LEU A 8 -13.17 -2.39 2.42
C LEU A 8 -13.87 -3.26 1.38
N ASP A 9 -13.93 -4.57 1.61
CA ASP A 9 -14.52 -5.57 0.72
C ASP A 9 -14.05 -5.44 -0.75
N GLY A 10 -12.79 -5.06 -0.91
CA GLY A 10 -12.12 -4.89 -2.20
C GLY A 10 -10.95 -5.85 -2.35
N ASP A 11 -9.88 -5.36 -2.96
CA ASP A 11 -8.67 -6.14 -3.25
C ASP A 11 -7.41 -5.39 -2.80
N ALA A 12 -6.48 -6.14 -2.18
CA ALA A 12 -5.22 -5.63 -1.70
C ALA A 12 -4.24 -5.34 -2.85
N ASP A 13 -4.31 -6.07 -3.97
CA ASP A 13 -3.50 -5.77 -5.15
C ASP A 13 -3.97 -4.47 -5.82
N ALA A 14 -5.29 -4.26 -5.93
CA ALA A 14 -5.85 -2.98 -6.38
C ALA A 14 -5.46 -1.80 -5.47
N ALA A 15 -5.43 -2.00 -4.14
CA ALA A 15 -4.95 -0.99 -3.21
C ALA A 15 -3.47 -0.65 -3.45
N LEU A 16 -2.63 -1.66 -3.63
CA LEU A 16 -1.20 -1.47 -3.90
C LEU A 16 -0.97 -0.78 -5.26
N ALA A 17 -1.72 -1.14 -6.29
CA ALA A 17 -1.68 -0.49 -7.60
C ALA A 17 -2.07 0.99 -7.51
N GLN A 18 -3.10 1.33 -6.74
CA GLN A 18 -3.49 2.73 -6.55
C GLN A 18 -2.37 3.57 -5.91
N ILE A 19 -1.62 3.02 -4.95
CA ILE A 19 -0.46 3.71 -4.36
C ILE A 19 0.60 4.01 -5.44
N GLN A 20 0.84 3.05 -6.33
CA GLN A 20 1.82 3.17 -7.41
C GLN A 20 1.36 4.18 -8.48
N ASP A 21 0.10 4.10 -8.91
CA ASP A 21 -0.50 4.96 -9.93
C ASP A 21 -0.57 6.43 -9.49
N LYS A 22 -0.74 6.68 -8.19
CA LYS A 22 -0.74 8.03 -7.62
C LYS A 22 0.66 8.57 -7.33
N ASP A 23 1.69 7.74 -7.50
CA ASP A 23 3.10 8.07 -7.28
C ASP A 23 3.36 8.73 -5.91
N TYR A 24 2.71 8.20 -4.86
CA TYR A 24 2.87 8.71 -3.49
C TYR A 24 4.30 8.56 -2.95
N ALA A 25 5.13 7.75 -3.61
CA ALA A 25 6.53 7.57 -3.24
C ALA A 25 7.44 8.68 -3.76
N ALA A 26 7.05 9.43 -4.80
CA ALA A 26 7.91 10.43 -5.45
C ALA A 26 8.55 11.45 -4.50
N PRO A 27 7.82 12.05 -3.53
CA PRO A 27 8.41 13.02 -2.60
C PRO A 27 9.52 12.44 -1.71
N TYR A 28 9.61 11.12 -1.60
CA TYR A 28 10.56 10.43 -0.72
C TYR A 28 11.76 9.83 -1.47
N ALA A 29 11.81 9.99 -2.80
CA ALA A 29 12.85 9.35 -3.62
C ALA A 29 14.28 9.81 -3.27
N ALA A 30 14.47 11.03 -2.77
CA ALA A 30 15.77 11.56 -2.35
C ALA A 30 16.03 11.41 -0.85
N ALA A 31 15.11 10.79 -0.09
CA ALA A 31 15.19 10.77 1.38
C ALA A 31 16.27 9.80 1.93
N GLY A 32 16.91 8.99 1.07
CA GLY A 32 17.92 8.01 1.47
C GLY A 32 17.38 6.93 2.43
N LYS A 33 16.06 6.75 2.50
CA LYS A 33 15.37 5.82 3.39
C LYS A 33 14.56 4.83 2.57
N PRO A 34 14.48 3.55 2.97
CA PRO A 34 13.60 2.59 2.31
C PRO A 34 12.16 3.08 2.27
N VAL A 35 11.48 2.94 1.14
CA VAL A 35 10.05 3.24 0.98
C VAL A 35 9.30 1.93 0.80
N TYR A 36 8.34 1.68 1.68
CA TYR A 36 7.45 0.51 1.65
C TYR A 36 6.04 0.96 1.30
N LEU A 37 5.44 0.28 0.32
CA LEU A 37 4.08 0.49 -0.13
C LEU A 37 3.27 -0.71 0.36
N VAL A 38 2.13 -0.47 1.00
CA VAL A 38 1.30 -1.53 1.57
C VAL A 38 -0.15 -1.33 1.16
N GLY A 39 -0.66 -2.25 0.35
CA GLY A 39 -2.08 -2.34 0.01
C GLY A 39 -2.78 -3.27 0.99
N VAL A 40 -3.88 -2.83 1.59
CA VAL A 40 -4.62 -3.60 2.61
C VAL A 40 -6.09 -3.67 2.22
N ASN A 41 -6.66 -4.87 2.32
CA ASN A 41 -8.09 -5.10 2.20
C ASN A 41 -8.66 -5.57 3.54
N PHE A 42 -9.71 -4.89 4.01
CA PHE A 42 -10.53 -5.30 5.15
C PHE A 42 -11.72 -6.12 4.68
N ASP A 43 -12.02 -7.18 5.43
CA ASP A 43 -13.20 -8.01 5.27
C ASP A 43 -14.25 -7.55 6.30
N SER A 44 -15.37 -7.02 5.82
CA SER A 44 -16.43 -6.47 6.67
C SER A 44 -17.20 -7.53 7.45
N GLU A 45 -17.34 -8.74 6.90
CA GLU A 45 -18.00 -9.86 7.57
C GLU A 45 -17.17 -10.33 8.78
N ARG A 46 -15.86 -10.46 8.59
CA ARG A 46 -14.92 -10.87 9.63
C ARG A 46 -14.50 -9.73 10.54
N ARG A 47 -14.76 -8.48 10.14
CA ARG A 47 -14.36 -7.24 10.83
C ARG A 47 -12.86 -7.20 11.12
N ASN A 48 -12.06 -7.65 10.17
CA ASN A 48 -10.61 -7.76 10.31
C ASN A 48 -9.90 -7.58 8.95
N VAL A 49 -8.57 -7.59 8.95
CA VAL A 49 -7.78 -7.63 7.71
C VAL A 49 -8.04 -8.94 6.99
N GLY A 50 -8.58 -8.84 5.77
CA GLY A 50 -8.79 -10.00 4.89
C GLY A 50 -7.51 -10.36 4.15
N ALA A 51 -6.83 -9.37 3.57
CA ALA A 51 -5.57 -9.57 2.83
C ALA A 51 -4.69 -8.31 2.87
N TRP A 52 -3.39 -8.49 2.67
CA TRP A 52 -2.46 -7.39 2.48
C TRP A 52 -1.33 -7.78 1.53
N LYS A 53 -0.76 -6.77 0.88
CA LYS A 53 0.35 -6.89 -0.07
C LYS A 53 1.35 -5.79 0.19
N MET A 54 2.62 -6.07 -0.08
CA MET A 54 3.68 -5.07 0.04
C MET A 54 4.60 -5.04 -1.17
N ALA A 55 5.10 -3.86 -1.47
CA ALA A 55 6.22 -3.62 -2.37
C ALA A 55 7.23 -2.68 -1.68
N SER A 56 8.48 -2.73 -2.11
CA SER A 56 9.51 -1.79 -1.64
C SER A 56 10.20 -1.13 -2.81
N ILE A 57 10.41 0.17 -2.72
CA ILE A 57 11.28 0.92 -3.64
C ILE A 57 12.65 1.00 -2.98
N ARG A 58 13.65 0.44 -3.66
CA ARG A 58 15.07 0.57 -3.29
C ARG A 58 15.73 1.56 -4.25
N HIS A 59 16.44 2.52 -3.67
CA HIS A 59 17.32 3.43 -4.41
C HIS A 59 18.68 2.78 -4.66
#